data_AF-A0A2K8USA3-F1
#
_entry.id   AF-A0A2K8USA3-F1
#
_cell.length_a   1.000
_cell.length_b   1.000
_cell.length_c   1.000
_cell.angle_alpha   90.00
_cell.angle_beta   90.00
_cell.angle_gamma   90.00
#
_symmetry.space_group_name_H-M   'P 1'
#
loop_
_entity.id
_entity.type
_entity.pdbx_description
1 polymer ?
#
loop_
_entity_poly.entity_id
_entity_poly.type
_entity_poly.pdbx_seq_one_letter_code
_entity_poly.pdbx_strand_id
1 'polypeptide(L)'
;MKTKHYLTLSDAEFLLDQAHQYAIQNSFNVSIAVVDETGHLLAMKRMDGAAPMTANLAVEKAKCSAMSRRPSKLFEDIIKSLEGLVVHYFV
;
A
#
# COMPACT_ATOMS: atom_id res chain seq x y z
N MET A 1 -3.53 16.46 28.76
CA MET A 1 -2.45 16.24 27.76
C MET A 1 -2.99 15.28 26.70
N LYS A 2 -2.68 15.46 25.42
CA LYS A 2 -3.13 14.54 24.34
C LYS A 2 -2.05 13.49 24.09
N THR A 3 -2.46 12.23 23.95
CA THR A 3 -1.60 11.08 23.57
C THR A 3 -1.85 10.69 22.12
N LYS A 4 -0.84 10.12 21.45
CA LYS A 4 -0.93 9.64 20.06
C LYS A 4 -0.18 8.31 19.93
N HIS A 5 -0.83 7.35 19.29
CA HIS A 5 -0.19 6.09 18.89
C HIS A 5 0.38 6.25 17.48
N TYR A 6 1.54 5.65 17.23
CA TYR A 6 2.21 5.63 15.94
C TYR A 6 2.78 4.23 15.71
N LEU A 7 3.02 3.89 14.45
CA LEU A 7 3.55 2.60 14.06
C LEU A 7 5.07 2.56 14.30
N THR A 8 5.58 1.53 14.96
CA THR A 8 7.02 1.31 15.06
C THR A 8 7.55 0.57 13.83
N LEU A 9 8.87 0.57 13.62
CA LEU A 9 9.48 -0.23 12.56
C LEU A 9 9.17 -1.72 12.73
N SER A 10 9.22 -2.24 13.96
CA SER A 10 8.91 -3.65 14.25
C SER A 10 7.46 -4.01 13.90
N ASP A 11 6.51 -3.10 14.14
CA ASP A 11 5.11 -3.32 13.74
C ASP A 11 4.98 -3.32 12.20
N ALA A 12 5.69 -2.41 11.53
CA ALA A 12 5.71 -2.34 10.07
C ALA A 12 6.29 -3.60 9.44
N GLU A 13 7.40 -4.11 9.96
CA GLU A 13 8.03 -5.36 9.52
C GLU A 13 7.12 -6.56 9.72
N PHE A 14 6.46 -6.66 10.89
CA PHE A 14 5.50 -7.72 11.16
C PHE A 14 4.34 -7.74 10.13
N LEU A 15 3.76 -6.58 9.83
CA LEU A 15 2.69 -6.47 8.82
C LEU A 15 3.20 -6.84 7.42
N LEU A 16 4.39 -6.36 7.07
CA LEU A 16 5.03 -6.62 5.78
C LEU A 16 5.30 -8.12 5.58
N ASP A 17 5.76 -8.81 6.63
CA ASP A 17 6.06 -10.24 6.61
C ASP A 17 4.79 -11.08 6.44
N GLN A 18 3.73 -10.75 7.17
CA GLN A 18 2.44 -11.42 7.03
C GLN A 18 1.86 -11.24 5.62
N ALA A 19 1.93 -10.03 5.07
CA ALA A 19 1.45 -9.75 3.71
C ALA A 19 2.29 -10.48 2.65
N HIS A 20 3.61 -10.54 2.85
CA HIS A 20 4.52 -11.28 1.98
C HIS A 20 4.24 -12.79 1.99
N GLN A 21 4.03 -13.39 3.18
CA GLN A 21 3.67 -14.80 3.29
C GLN A 21 2.35 -15.11 2.59
N TYR A 22 1.34 -14.25 2.75
CA TYR A 22 0.07 -14.39 2.03
C TYR A 22 0.26 -14.32 0.51
N ALA A 23 1.07 -13.38 0.02
CA ALA A 23 1.37 -13.28 -1.41
C ALA A 23 2.06 -14.54 -1.95
N ILE A 24 3.03 -15.11 -1.22
CA ILE A 24 3.68 -16.38 -1.59
C ILE A 24 2.65 -17.52 -1.65
N GLN A 25 1.80 -17.67 -0.63
CA GLN A 25 0.80 -18.73 -0.57
C GLN A 25 -0.19 -18.69 -1.74
N ASN A 26 -0.46 -17.49 -2.27
CA ASN A 26 -1.36 -17.28 -3.40
C ASN A 26 -0.63 -17.12 -4.74
N SER A 27 0.70 -17.31 -4.77
CA SER A 27 1.53 -17.16 -5.97
C SER A 27 1.42 -15.78 -6.64
N PHE A 28 1.34 -14.72 -5.82
CA PHE A 28 1.32 -13.34 -6.29
C PHE A 28 2.73 -12.73 -6.29
N ASN A 29 3.05 -11.99 -7.37
CA ASN A 29 4.31 -11.26 -7.49
C ASN A 29 4.04 -9.75 -7.34
N VAL A 30 4.07 -9.24 -6.10
CA VAL A 30 3.61 -7.88 -5.77
C VAL A 30 4.68 -7.03 -5.09
N SER A 31 4.44 -5.71 -5.05
CA SER A 31 5.16 -4.76 -4.21
C SER A 31 4.26 -4.35 -3.03
N ILE A 32 4.81 -4.40 -1.83
CA ILE A 32 4.11 -4.12 -0.56
C ILE A 32 4.87 -2.98 0.13
N ALA A 33 4.16 -1.94 0.56
CA ALA A 33 4.73 -0.79 1.25
C ALA A 33 3.91 -0.44 2.49
N VAL A 34 4.61 -0.07 3.56
CA VAL A 34 4.03 0.40 4.83
C VAL A 34 4.57 1.82 5.07
N VAL A 35 3.65 2.74 5.35
CA VAL A 35 3.96 4.15 5.62
C VAL A 35 3.45 4.55 6.99
N ASP A 36 4.00 5.61 7.56
CA ASP A 36 3.48 6.24 8.77
C ASP A 36 2.20 7.05 8.50
N GLU A 37 1.59 7.61 9.55
CA GLU A 37 0.38 8.42 9.43
C GLU A 37 0.57 9.74 8.68
N THR A 38 1.81 10.15 8.44
CA THR A 38 2.17 11.33 7.62
C THR A 38 2.42 10.97 6.16
N GLY A 39 2.39 9.67 5.83
CA GLY A 39 2.59 9.14 4.49
C GLY A 39 4.05 8.94 4.10
N HIS A 40 4.98 8.94 5.07
CA HIS A 40 6.39 8.63 4.83
C HIS A 40 6.64 7.13 4.94
N LEU A 41 7.51 6.62 4.07
CA LEU A 41 7.82 5.20 3.99
C LEU A 41 8.55 4.71 5.24
N LEU A 42 8.03 3.63 5.84
CA LEU A 42 8.67 2.93 6.94
C LEU A 42 9.37 1.65 6.45
N ALA A 43 8.68 0.83 5.66
CA ALA A 43 9.21 -0.42 5.13
C ALA A 43 8.57 -0.79 3.79
N MET A 44 9.31 -1.50 2.93
CA MET A 44 8.76 -2.06 1.69
C MET A 44 9.43 -3.37 1.30
N LYS A 45 8.68 -4.23 0.62
CA LYS A 45 9.16 -5.45 -0.05
C LYS A 45 8.64 -5.48 -1.47
N ARG A 46 9.54 -5.61 -2.44
CA ARG A 46 9.19 -5.92 -3.82
C ARG A 46 9.58 -7.35 -4.11
N MET A 47 8.60 -8.18 -4.45
CA MET A 47 8.85 -9.57 -4.76
C MET A 47 9.52 -9.73 -6.14
N ASP A 48 10.28 -10.81 -6.28
CA ASP A 48 10.81 -11.18 -7.59
C ASP A 48 9.67 -11.47 -8.57
N GLY A 49 9.84 -11.03 -9.81
CA GLY A 49 8.81 -11.11 -10.84
C GLY A 49 7.71 -10.05 -10.74
N ALA A 50 7.69 -9.19 -9.71
CA ALA A 50 6.81 -8.02 -9.68
C ALA A 50 7.29 -6.97 -10.69
N ALA A 51 6.38 -6.39 -11.47
CA ALA A 51 6.72 -5.37 -12.46
C ALA A 51 7.42 -4.16 -11.80
N PRO A 52 8.52 -3.61 -12.37
CA PRO A 52 9.31 -2.55 -11.73
C PRO A 52 8.50 -1.32 -11.32
N MET A 53 7.49 -0.95 -12.11
CA MET A 53 6.60 0.18 -11.85
C MET A 53 5.80 0.02 -10.54
N THR A 54 5.54 -1.21 -10.09
CA THR A 54 4.75 -1.48 -8.88
C THR A 54 5.44 -1.01 -7.60
N ALA A 55 6.76 -0.82 -7.63
CA ALA A 55 7.53 -0.33 -6.48
C ALA A 55 7.04 1.04 -6.02
N ASN A 56 7.03 2.03 -6.92
CA ASN A 56 6.58 3.37 -6.60
C ASN A 56 5.07 3.42 -6.40
N LEU A 57 4.32 2.63 -7.17
CA LEU A 57 2.87 2.58 -7.03
C LEU A 57 2.43 2.15 -5.63
N ALA A 58 3.06 1.13 -5.06
CA ALA A 58 2.74 0.65 -3.72
C ALA A 58 2.92 1.75 -2.67
N VAL A 59 4.02 2.51 -2.77
CA VAL A 59 4.31 3.63 -1.87
C VAL A 59 3.26 4.73 -2.00
N GLU A 60 2.90 5.14 -3.22
CA GLU A 60 1.90 6.19 -3.43
C GLU A 60 0.49 5.77 -2.98
N LYS A 61 0.10 4.50 -3.18
CA LYS A 61 -1.15 3.97 -2.66
C LYS A 61 -1.17 3.99 -1.13
N ALA A 62 -0.10 3.54 -0.49
CA ALA A 62 0.03 3.56 0.97
C ALA A 62 -0.05 4.99 1.53
N LYS A 63 0.67 5.93 0.91
CA LYS A 63 0.65 7.36 1.24
C LYS A 63 -0.74 7.97 1.10
N CYS A 64 -1.44 7.69 -0.01
CA CYS A 64 -2.81 8.11 -0.23
C CYS A 64 -3.74 7.61 0.90
N SER A 65 -3.61 6.34 1.29
CA SER A 65 -4.39 5.77 2.39
C SER A 65 -4.08 6.37 3.76
N ALA A 66 -2.81 6.64 4.07
CA ALA A 66 -2.43 7.27 5.32
C ALA A 66 -3.01 8.70 5.45
N MET A 67 -2.88 9.51 4.39
CA MET A 67 -3.37 10.89 4.39
C MET A 67 -4.90 10.97 4.39
N SER A 68 -5.55 10.14 3.57
CA SER A 68 -7.02 10.15 3.45
C SER A 68 -7.72 9.43 4.60
N ARG A 69 -7.00 8.60 5.37
CA ARG A 69 -7.54 7.66 6.36
C ARG A 69 -8.62 6.74 5.77
N ARG A 70 -8.54 6.46 4.47
CA ARG A 70 -9.44 5.56 3.74
C ARG A 70 -8.64 4.58 2.89
N PRO A 71 -9.16 3.37 2.63
CA PRO A 71 -8.54 2.49 1.65
C PRO A 71 -8.43 3.19 0.29
N SER A 72 -7.27 3.12 -0.38
CA SER A 72 -7.07 3.75 -1.69
C SER A 72 -8.06 3.23 -2.73
N LYS A 73 -8.51 1.97 -2.58
CA LYS A 73 -9.57 1.36 -3.38
C LYS A 73 -10.86 2.18 -3.42
N LEU A 74 -11.21 2.89 -2.34
CA LEU A 74 -12.39 3.76 -2.33
C LEU A 74 -12.27 4.90 -3.35
N PHE A 75 -11.06 5.45 -3.55
CA PHE A 75 -10.82 6.43 -4.60
C PHE A 75 -10.82 5.78 -5.98
N GLU A 76 -10.28 4.56 -6.13
CA GLU A 76 -10.37 3.82 -7.38
C GLU A 76 -11.84 3.55 -7.78
N ASP A 77 -12.70 3.20 -6.82
CA ASP A 77 -14.12 2.93 -7.05
C ASP A 77 -14.88 4.22 -7.41
N ILE A 78 -14.58 5.35 -6.75
CA ILE A 78 -15.14 6.67 -7.11
C ILE A 78 -14.70 7.09 -8.51
N ILE A 79 -13.42 6.94 -8.84
CA ILE A 79 -12.88 7.32 -10.16
C ILE A 79 -13.46 6.42 -11.26
N LYS A 80 -13.62 5.12 -11.02
CA LYS A 80 -14.30 4.19 -11.95
C LYS A 80 -15.77 4.55 -12.17
N SER A 81 -16.43 5.16 -11.19
CA SER A 81 -17.83 5.62 -11.31
C SER A 81 -17.98 6.95 -12.05
N LEU A 82 -16.89 7.69 -12.27
CA LEU A 82 -16.86 8.91 -13.08
C LEU A 82 -16.55 8.49 -14.53
N GLU A 83 -17.58 8.35 -15.36
CA GLU A 83 -17.41 8.02 -16.78
C GLU A 83 -16.43 8.99 -17.45
N GLY A 84 -15.27 8.46 -17.89
CA GLY A 84 -14.30 9.20 -18.71
C GLY A 84 -12.84 9.19 -18.22
N LEU A 85 -12.55 8.74 -16.99
CA LEU A 85 -11.15 8.55 -16.55
C LEU A 85 -10.76 7.07 -16.62
N VAL A 86 -10.14 6.67 -17.73
CA VAL A 86 -9.50 5.36 -17.84
C VAL A 86 -8.25 5.36 -16.97
N VAL A 87 -8.40 4.97 -15.70
CA VAL A 87 -7.25 4.65 -14.86
C VAL A 87 -7.09 3.13 -14.85
N HIS A 88 -6.25 2.63 -15.75
CA HIS A 88 -5.79 1.24 -15.71
C HIS A 88 -4.95 1.05 -14.44
N TYR A 89 -5.58 0.64 -13.34
CA TYR A 89 -4.86 0.05 -12.23
C TYR A 89 -5.24 -1.43 -12.11
N PHE A 90 -4.27 -2.26 -12.46
CA PHE A 90 -4.20 -3.66 -12.05
C PHE A 90 -4.19 -3.71 -10.52
N VAL A 91 -5.11 -4.49 -9.96
CA VAL A 91 -4.97 -5.09 -8.63
C VAL A 91 -4.28 -6.42 -8.82
#